data_AF-A0A0C9U8A1-F1
#
_entry.id   AF-A0A0C9U8A1-F1
#
_cell.length_a   1.000
_cell.length_b   1.000
_cell.length_c   1.000
_cell.angle_alpha   90.00
_cell.angle_beta   90.00
_cell.angle_gamma   90.00
#
_symmetry.space_group_name_H-M   'P 1'
#
loop_
_entity.id
_entity.type
_entity.pdbx_description
1 polymer ?
#
loop_
_entity_poly.entity_id
_entity_poly.type
_entity_poly.pdbx_seq_one_letter_code
_entity_poly.pdbx_strand_id
1 'polypeptide(L)'
;MVVYCWTLWSTLFEYFPPARSNYLSEKYLNQKKEGMDMDKIPILQEGSSEDRKQLAVYCSKDAYLPQQLLDKLDGLTNEVRRAQQLCMPWNIFLWRAAEKDRNRSLQKIVKQGRILG
;
A
#
# COMPACT_ATOMS: atom_id res chain seq x y z
N MET A 1 -10.19 12.78 -13.02
CA MET A 1 -10.03 11.58 -12.17
C MET A 1 -8.99 10.60 -12.71
N VAL A 2 -8.91 10.38 -14.04
CA VAL A 2 -8.06 9.32 -14.59
C VAL A 2 -6.59 9.71 -14.83
N VAL A 3 -6.29 11.00 -15.08
CA VAL A 3 -4.90 11.51 -15.12
C VAL A 3 -4.24 11.52 -13.74
N TYR A 4 -5.03 11.78 -12.69
CA TYR A 4 -4.58 11.63 -11.30
C TYR A 4 -4.38 10.18 -10.91
N CYS A 5 -5.14 9.25 -11.49
CA CYS A 5 -4.93 7.82 -11.27
C CYS A 5 -3.54 7.41 -11.78
N TRP A 6 -3.05 7.89 -12.92
CA TRP A 6 -1.73 7.50 -13.43
C TRP A 6 -0.56 8.09 -12.60
N THR A 7 -0.66 9.36 -12.19
CA THR A 7 0.36 9.99 -11.33
C THR A 7 0.32 9.50 -9.88
N LEU A 8 -0.88 9.23 -9.32
CA LEU A 8 -1.01 8.51 -8.05
C LEU A 8 -0.56 7.06 -8.18
N TRP A 9 -0.82 6.36 -9.29
CA TRP A 9 -0.43 4.96 -9.45
C TRP A 9 1.08 4.82 -9.50
N SER A 10 1.79 5.69 -10.21
CA SER A 10 3.26 5.70 -10.21
C SER A 10 3.85 5.97 -8.81
N THR A 11 3.23 6.86 -8.02
CA THR A 11 3.68 7.16 -6.65
C THR A 11 3.21 6.14 -5.60
N LEU A 12 2.02 5.56 -5.75
CA LEU A 12 1.50 4.47 -4.91
C LEU A 12 2.21 3.15 -5.17
N PHE A 13 2.67 2.87 -6.38
CA PHE A 13 3.38 1.63 -6.71
C PHE A 13 4.71 1.52 -5.96
N GLU A 14 5.38 2.65 -5.72
CA GLU A 14 6.60 2.71 -4.91
C GLU A 14 6.32 2.41 -3.42
N TYR A 15 5.17 2.85 -2.90
CA TYR A 15 4.76 2.58 -1.51
C TYR A 15 4.08 1.22 -1.31
N PHE A 16 3.39 0.72 -2.33
CA PHE A 16 2.60 -0.51 -2.27
C PHE A 16 2.76 -1.35 -3.55
N PRO A 17 3.85 -2.14 -3.62
CA PRO A 17 4.06 -3.03 -4.76
C PRO A 17 2.89 -4.03 -4.87
N PRO A 18 2.38 -4.32 -6.08
CA PRO A 18 1.26 -5.25 -6.28
C PRO A 18 1.57 -6.65 -5.70
N ALA A 19 2.84 -7.07 -5.75
CA ALA A 19 3.30 -8.31 -5.12
C ALA A 19 3.06 -8.33 -3.59
N ARG A 20 3.25 -7.20 -2.90
CA ARG A 20 3.02 -7.09 -1.46
C ARG A 20 1.52 -7.14 -1.13
N SER A 21 0.71 -6.45 -1.92
CA SER A 21 -0.76 -6.48 -1.79
C SER A 21 -1.32 -7.90 -1.93
N ASN A 22 -0.84 -8.63 -2.94
CA ASN A 22 -1.31 -9.98 -3.24
C ASN A 22 -0.92 -10.95 -2.11
N TYR A 23 0.32 -10.86 -1.63
CA TYR A 23 0.80 -11.68 -0.52
C TYR A 23 0.01 -11.42 0.77
N LEU A 24 -0.26 -10.15 1.11
CA LEU A 24 -1.02 -9.80 2.31
C LEU A 24 -2.48 -10.26 2.21
N SER A 25 -3.09 -10.10 1.03
CA SER A 25 -4.44 -10.60 0.76
C SER A 25 -4.53 -12.12 0.91
N GLU A 26 -3.59 -12.86 0.32
CA GLU A 26 -3.58 -14.33 0.42
C GLU A 26 -3.36 -14.78 1.87
N LYS A 27 -2.39 -14.17 2.56
CA LYS A 27 -2.04 -14.53 3.93
C LYS A 27 -3.16 -14.24 4.94
N TYR A 28 -3.81 -13.09 4.83
CA TYR A 28 -4.76 -12.64 5.85
C TYR A 28 -6.21 -12.81 5.42
N LEU A 29 -6.56 -12.65 4.15
CA LEU A 29 -7.95 -12.72 3.67
C LEU A 29 -8.29 -14.07 3.01
N ASN A 30 -7.31 -14.95 2.76
CA ASN A 30 -7.47 -16.19 1.99
C ASN A 30 -8.09 -15.95 0.59
N GLN A 31 -7.91 -14.74 0.05
CA GLN A 31 -8.42 -14.34 -1.25
C GLN A 31 -7.26 -14.09 -2.20
N LYS A 32 -7.27 -14.76 -3.35
CA LYS A 32 -6.36 -14.44 -4.46
C LYS A 32 -6.94 -13.26 -5.23
N LYS A 33 -6.18 -12.16 -5.28
CA LYS A 33 -6.54 -10.99 -6.08
C LYS A 33 -6.50 -11.35 -7.56
N GLU A 34 -7.57 -11.08 -8.28
CA GLU A 34 -7.57 -11.10 -9.76
C GLU A 34 -6.62 -9.99 -10.23
N GLY A 35 -5.44 -10.37 -10.71
CA GLY A 35 -4.45 -9.43 -11.20
C GLY A 35 -4.85 -8.90 -12.57
N MET A 36 -4.80 -7.58 -12.75
CA MET A 36 -4.74 -6.97 -14.06
C MET A 36 -3.25 -6.78 -14.40
N ASP A 37 -2.82 -7.26 -15.57
CA ASP A 37 -1.43 -7.09 -16.01
C ASP A 37 -1.13 -5.59 -16.18
N MET A 38 0.02 -5.15 -15.68
CA MET A 38 0.40 -3.73 -15.72
C MET A 38 0.47 -3.18 -17.14
N ASP A 39 0.78 -4.04 -18.11
CA ASP A 39 0.87 -3.69 -19.53
C ASP A 39 -0.50 -3.39 -20.16
N LYS A 40 -1.59 -3.86 -19.56
CA LYS A 40 -2.96 -3.63 -20.06
C LYS A 40 -3.55 -2.30 -19.58
N ILE A 41 -3.01 -1.70 -18.52
CA ILE A 41 -3.51 -0.45 -17.95
C ILE A 41 -3.50 0.71 -18.96
N PRO A 42 -2.39 1.02 -19.66
CA PRO A 42 -2.38 2.12 -20.64
C PRO A 42 -3.33 1.86 -21.81
N ILE A 43 -3.48 0.60 -22.23
CA ILE A 43 -4.37 0.20 -23.33
C ILE A 43 -5.84 0.42 -22.94
N LEU A 44 -6.23 0.01 -21.73
CA LEU A 44 -7.58 0.21 -21.20
C LEU A 44 -7.90 1.69 -20.93
N GLN A 45 -6.87 2.49 -20.67
CA GLN A 45 -7.00 3.93 -20.45
C GLN A 45 -7.35 4.68 -21.74
N GLU A 46 -6.70 4.31 -22.85
CA GLU A 46 -6.90 4.91 -24.18
C GLU A 46 -8.12 4.33 -24.93
N GLY A 47 -8.66 3.21 -24.44
CA GLY A 47 -9.78 2.49 -25.04
C GLY A 47 -11.16 3.16 -24.94
N SER A 48 -12.20 2.34 -24.97
CA SER A 48 -13.60 2.76 -24.96
C SER A 48 -14.09 3.22 -23.58
N SER A 49 -15.33 3.71 -23.50
CA SER A 49 -15.96 4.02 -22.21
C SER A 49 -16.13 2.79 -21.32
N GLU A 50 -16.31 1.59 -21.90
CA GLU A 50 -16.45 0.35 -21.14
C GLU A 50 -15.12 -0.11 -20.55
N ASP A 51 -14.01 0.03 -21.29
CA ASP A 51 -12.66 -0.32 -20.81
C ASP A 51 -12.25 0.57 -19.62
N ARG A 52 -12.55 1.87 -19.70
CA ARG A 52 -12.33 2.81 -18.58
C ARG A 52 -13.21 2.49 -17.37
N LYS A 53 -14.42 1.97 -17.59
CA LYS A 53 -15.30 1.52 -16.49
C LYS A 53 -14.74 0.28 -15.82
N GLN A 54 -14.22 -0.68 -16.57
CA GLN A 54 -13.52 -1.85 -16.02
C GLN A 54 -12.29 -1.44 -15.22
N LEU A 55 -11.50 -0.48 -15.72
CA LEU A 55 -10.36 0.08 -14.99
C LEU A 55 -10.80 0.77 -13.69
N ALA A 56 -11.91 1.52 -13.70
CA ALA A 56 -12.46 2.14 -12.49
C ALA A 56 -12.93 1.13 -11.45
N VAL A 57 -13.55 0.02 -11.88
CA VAL A 57 -13.93 -1.10 -11.00
C VAL A 57 -12.68 -1.75 -10.40
N TYR A 58 -11.63 -1.97 -11.20
CA TYR A 58 -10.35 -2.49 -10.71
C TYR A 58 -9.75 -1.59 -9.63
N CYS A 59 -9.67 -0.28 -9.87
CA CYS A 59 -9.16 0.69 -8.89
C CYS A 59 -9.99 0.70 -7.60
N SER A 60 -11.31 0.53 -7.72
CA SER A 60 -12.22 0.47 -6.56
C SER A 60 -12.00 -0.79 -5.73
N LYS A 61 -11.75 -1.94 -6.36
CA LYS A 61 -11.36 -3.17 -5.66
C LYS A 61 -10.03 -3.01 -4.92
N ASP A 62 -9.06 -2.35 -5.55
CA ASP A 62 -7.73 -2.10 -4.98
C ASP A 62 -7.77 -1.17 -3.78
N ALA A 63 -8.63 -0.15 -3.78
CA ALA A 63 -8.82 0.73 -2.64
C ALA A 63 -9.54 0.05 -1.47
N TYR A 64 -10.42 -0.92 -1.76
CA TYR A 64 -11.21 -1.62 -0.74
C TYR A 64 -10.39 -2.69 0.01
N LEU A 65 -9.38 -3.26 -0.63
CA LEU A 65 -8.57 -4.33 -0.03
C LEU A 65 -7.79 -3.88 1.24
N PRO A 66 -7.08 -2.73 1.25
CA PRO A 66 -6.45 -2.21 2.46
C PRO A 66 -7.44 -1.95 3.60
N GLN A 67 -8.66 -1.49 3.28
CA GLN A 67 -9.71 -1.27 4.26
C GLN A 67 -10.09 -2.58 4.97
N GLN A 68 -10.35 -3.64 4.20
CA GLN A 68 -10.64 -4.97 4.77
C GLN A 68 -9.47 -5.53 5.60
N LEU A 69 -8.23 -5.31 5.17
CA LEU A 69 -7.04 -5.72 5.91
C LEU A 69 -6.91 -4.98 7.25
N LEU A 70 -7.19 -3.67 7.25
CA LEU A 70 -7.20 -2.85 8.47
C LEU A 70 -8.23 -3.35 9.48
N ASP A 71 -9.44 -3.66 9.00
CA ASP A 71 -10.53 -4.18 9.84
C ASP A 71 -10.19 -5.56 10.39
N LYS A 72 -9.60 -6.46 9.59
CA LYS A 72 -9.23 -7.81 10.03
C LYS A 72 -8.08 -7.87 11.02
N LEU A 73 -7.18 -6.89 10.97
CA LEU A 73 -5.99 -6.82 11.83
C LEU A 73 -6.19 -5.94 13.07
N ASP A 74 -7.39 -5.38 13.26
CA ASP A 74 -7.66 -4.33 14.25
C ASP A 74 -6.61 -3.20 14.18
N GLY A 75 -6.10 -2.92 12.98
CA GLY A 75 -4.87 -2.16 12.77
C GLY A 75 -4.99 -0.75 13.35
N LEU A 76 -6.12 -0.08 13.11
CA LEU A 76 -6.34 1.27 13.61
C LEU A 76 -6.47 1.30 15.14
N THR A 77 -7.31 0.45 15.71
CA THR A 77 -7.58 0.41 17.16
C THR A 77 -6.33 0.05 17.94
N ASN A 78 -5.52 -0.90 17.45
CA ASN A 78 -4.29 -1.33 18.10
C ASN A 78 -3.22 -0.24 18.09
N GLU A 79 -3.08 0.49 16.98
CA GLU A 79 -2.12 1.59 16.89
C GLU A 79 -2.57 2.81 17.70
N VAL A 80 -3.87 3.12 17.71
CA VAL A 80 -4.42 4.19 18.58
C VAL A 80 -4.22 3.84 20.06
N ARG A 81 -4.49 2.60 20.46
CA ARG A 81 -4.22 2.14 21.83
C ARG A 81 -2.74 2.24 22.18
N ARG A 82 -1.84 1.93 21.24
CA ARG A 82 -0.39 2.09 21.44
C ARG A 82 0.00 3.56 21.59
N ALA A 83 -0.56 4.46 20.78
CA ALA A 83 -0.33 5.90 20.90
C ALA A 83 -0.82 6.44 22.26
N GLN A 84 -1.99 5.97 22.73
CA GLN A 84 -2.53 6.29 24.05
C GLN A 84 -1.65 5.78 25.19
N GLN A 85 -1.15 4.54 25.11
CA GLN A 85 -0.21 3.98 26.09
C GLN A 85 1.10 4.78 26.18
N LEU A 86 1.52 5.40 25.08
CA LEU A 86 2.69 6.27 25.02
C LEU A 86 2.36 7.73 25.36
N CYS A 87 1.11 8.04 25.69
CA CYS A 87 0.61 9.39 25.97
C CYS A 87 1.00 10.42 24.89
N MET A 88 0.96 10.02 23.63
CA MET A 88 1.43 10.83 22.51
C MET A 88 0.29 11.17 21.55
N PRO A 89 0.23 12.41 21.04
CA PRO A 89 -0.73 12.73 20.00
C PRO A 89 -0.44 11.95 18.71
N TRP A 90 -1.50 11.58 18.01
CA TRP A 90 -1.46 10.65 16.87
C TRP A 90 -0.47 11.07 15.76
N ASN A 91 -0.37 12.37 15.48
CA ASN A 91 0.54 12.92 14.48
C ASN A 91 2.02 12.63 14.78
N ILE A 92 2.46 12.81 16.03
CA ILE A 92 3.85 12.55 16.43
C ILE A 92 4.11 11.04 16.42
N PHE A 93 3.11 10.23 16.83
CA PHE A 93 3.23 8.78 16.82
C PHE A 93 3.48 8.23 15.41
N LEU A 94 2.69 8.69 14.42
CA LEU A 94 2.87 8.30 13.02
C LEU A 94 4.24 8.71 12.46
N TRP A 95 4.70 9.93 12.77
CA TRP A 95 6.02 10.39 12.32
C TRP A 95 7.15 9.54 12.91
N ARG A 96 7.08 9.20 14.21
CA ARG A 96 8.06 8.32 14.86
C ARG A 96 8.02 6.89 14.32
N ALA A 97 6.84 6.37 13.98
CA ALA A 97 6.71 5.07 13.35
C ALA A 97 7.41 5.02 11.99
N ALA A 98 7.17 6.03 11.13
CA ALA A 98 7.83 6.15 9.84
C ALA A 98 9.36 6.29 9.98
N GLU A 99 9.82 7.09 10.93
CA GLU A 99 11.24 7.27 11.23
C GLU A 99 11.91 5.96 11.69
N LYS A 100 11.22 5.18 12.54
CA LYS A 100 11.69 3.87 12.98
C LYS A 100 11.86 2.89 11.81
N ASP A 101 10.94 2.89 10.85
CA ASP A 101 11.00 2.01 9.68
C ASP A 101 12.12 2.41 8.70
N ARG A 102 12.34 3.73 8.51
CA ARG A 102 13.52 4.23 7.79
C ARG A 102 14.81 3.76 8.45
N ASN A 103 14.94 3.97 9.76
CA ASN A 103 16.12 3.58 10.52
C ASN A 103 16.34 2.07 10.49
N ARG A 104 15.29 1.25 10.57
CA ARG A 104 15.40 -0.21 10.43
C ARG A 104 15.93 -0.61 9.05
N SER A 105 15.52 0.10 8.00
CA SER A 105 15.98 -0.16 6.63
C SER A 105 17.45 0.22 6.46
N LEU A 106 17.86 1.37 7.00
CA LEU A 106 19.27 1.77 7.06
C LEU A 106 20.12 0.76 7.82
N GLN A 107 19.64 0.27 8.97
CA GLN A 107 20.33 -0.75 9.76
C GLN A 107 20.50 -2.06 8.98
N LYS A 108 19.56 -2.44 8.12
CA LYS A 108 19.71 -3.60 7.22
C LYS A 108 20.81 -3.36 6.18
N ILE A 109 20.86 -2.17 5.59
CA ILE A 109 21.87 -1.81 4.57
C ILE A 109 23.27 -1.76 5.19
N VAL A 110 23.41 -1.17 6.39
CA VAL A 110 24.66 -1.15 7.18
C VAL A 110 25.11 -2.57 7.51
N LYS A 111 24.21 -3.43 8.01
CA LYS A 111 24.52 -4.84 8.29
C LYS A 111 24.90 -5.64 7.05
N GLN A 112 24.39 -5.26 5.89
CA GLN A 112 24.74 -5.86 4.59
C GLN A 112 26.08 -5.34 4.05
N GLY A 113 26.81 -4.52 4.80
CA GLY A 113 28.14 -4.05 4.44
C GLY A 113 28.16 -3.09 3.24
N ARG A 114 27.01 -2.57 2.81
CA ARG A 114 26.93 -1.67 1.64
C ARG A 114 27.40 -0.24 1.91
N ILE A 115 27.78 0.07 3.15
CA ILE A 115 28.24 1.39 3.59
C ILE A 115 29.54 1.23 4.40
N LEU A 116 30.52 0.52 3.83
CA LEU A 116 31.93 0.63 4.21
C LEU A 116 32.74 0.65 2.92
N GLY A 117 33.14 1.85 2.53
CA GLY A 117 33.94 2.21 1.37
C GLY A 117 34.17 3.71 1.39
#